data_AF-A0A0T6AUN9-F1
#
_entry.id   AF-A0A0T6AUN9-F1
#
_cell.length_a   1.000
_cell.length_b   1.000
_cell.length_c   1.000
_cell.angle_alpha   90.00
_cell.angle_beta   90.00
_cell.angle_gamma   90.00
#
_symmetry.space_group_name_H-M   'P 1'
#
loop_
_entity.id
_entity.type
_entity.pdbx_description
1 polymer ?
#
loop_
_entity_poly.entity_id
_entity_poly.type
_entity_poly.pdbx_seq_one_letter_code
_entity_poly.pdbx_strand_id
1 'polypeptide(L)'
;MENLRFYIAHWYIIPKAIFRLCFILLNNAYCIPTYVMWMVLLLPIKKINPDAFWRIEGYFFHWLLAMVSMWSWSAGYDEVGDDITECIDDKTLVIANHQSTADVPFLMACFNTRKNVLPNLMWIMDRLFKYTNFGIVSVIHQDFFIMSGKTNREKSLQALIAHITESYIPRKRNWMVLFPEGGFLRKRRAISQRYAQKNNLPILQHVSLP
;
A
#
# COMPACT_ATOMS: atom_id res chain seq x y z
N MET A 1 18.62 -32.23 -5.74
CA MET A 1 19.58 -32.03 -6.85
C MET A 1 19.07 -31.07 -7.93
N GLU A 2 17.77 -31.03 -8.23
CA GLU A 2 17.18 -30.10 -9.23
C GLU A 2 17.40 -28.62 -8.89
N ASN A 3 17.17 -28.20 -7.65
CA ASN A 3 17.42 -26.81 -7.23
C ASN A 3 18.88 -26.38 -7.45
N LEU A 4 19.84 -27.27 -7.18
CA LEU A 4 21.25 -26.97 -7.36
C LEU A 4 21.61 -26.82 -8.85
N ARG A 5 21.08 -27.71 -9.70
CA ARG A 5 21.25 -27.60 -11.16
C ARG A 5 20.63 -26.32 -11.71
N PHE A 6 19.45 -25.92 -11.20
CA PHE A 6 18.80 -24.67 -11.57
C PHE A 6 19.68 -23.45 -11.26
N TYR A 7 20.21 -23.35 -10.03
CA TYR A 7 21.05 -22.21 -9.63
C TYR A 7 22.42 -22.22 -10.32
N ILE A 8 22.98 -23.37 -10.68
CA ILE A 8 24.21 -23.44 -11.50
C ILE A 8 23.93 -22.92 -12.91
N ALA A 9 22.83 -23.35 -13.54
CA ALA A 9 22.43 -22.89 -14.86
C ALA A 9 22.06 -21.39 -14.88
N HIS A 10 21.53 -20.87 -13.77
CA HIS A 10 21.11 -19.48 -13.62
C HIS A 10 21.89 -18.76 -12.52
N TRP A 11 23.21 -18.89 -12.54
CA TRP A 11 24.11 -18.36 -11.52
C TRP A 11 23.91 -16.87 -11.25
N TYR A 12 23.46 -16.09 -12.24
CA TYR A 12 23.21 -14.65 -12.16
C TYR A 12 22.00 -14.28 -11.28
N ILE A 13 21.09 -15.21 -10.96
CA ILE A 13 19.90 -14.94 -10.15
C ILE A 13 20.27 -14.45 -8.75
N ILE A 14 21.25 -15.09 -8.10
CA ILE A 14 21.64 -14.75 -6.73
C ILE A 14 22.29 -13.35 -6.68
N PRO A 15 23.31 -13.03 -7.50
CA PRO A 15 23.85 -11.67 -7.59
C PRO A 15 22.79 -10.63 -7.94
N LYS A 16 21.89 -10.92 -8.89
CA LYS A 16 20.78 -10.02 -9.25
C LYS A 16 19.86 -9.76 -8.05
N ALA A 17 19.50 -10.80 -7.29
CA ALA A 17 18.67 -10.68 -6.10
C ALA A 17 19.34 -9.86 -5.00
N ILE A 18 20.64 -10.07 -4.76
CA ILE A 18 21.43 -9.29 -3.80
C ILE A 18 21.48 -7.82 -4.23
N PHE A 19 21.80 -7.54 -5.49
CA PHE A 19 21.84 -6.18 -6.02
C PHE A 19 20.50 -5.47 -5.85
N ARG A 20 19.39 -6.15 -6.18
CA ARG A 20 18.03 -5.61 -6.00
C ARG A 20 17.69 -5.38 -4.53
N LEU A 21 18.09 -6.28 -3.63
CA LEU A 21 17.91 -6.08 -2.20
C LEU A 21 18.68 -4.86 -1.72
N CYS A 22 19.95 -4.70 -2.11
CA CYS A 22 20.74 -3.51 -1.81
C CYS A 22 20.08 -2.24 -2.34
N PHE A 23 19.59 -2.26 -3.58
CA PHE A 23 18.85 -1.14 -4.17
C PHE A 23 17.62 -0.75 -3.34
N ILE A 24 16.79 -1.71 -2.94
CA ILE A 24 15.59 -1.47 -2.12
C ILE A 24 15.98 -0.90 -0.74
N LEU A 25 17.02 -1.45 -0.11
CA LEU A 25 17.49 -0.99 1.20
C LEU A 25 18.04 0.44 1.14
N LEU A 26 18.87 0.75 0.14
CA LEU A 26 19.39 2.09 -0.08
C LEU A 26 18.28 3.10 -0.38
N ASN A 27 17.31 2.70 -1.21
CA ASN A 27 16.16 3.53 -1.53
C ASN A 27 15.33 3.86 -0.28
N ASN A 28 15.04 2.87 0.58
CA ASN A 28 14.37 3.10 1.86
C ASN A 28 15.18 4.03 2.79
N ALA A 29 16.48 3.78 2.93
CA ALA A 29 17.36 4.53 3.82
C ALA A 29 17.47 6.02 3.42
N TYR A 30 17.31 6.32 2.14
CA TYR A 30 17.34 7.68 1.62
C TYR A 30 15.95 8.35 1.59
N CYS A 31 14.96 7.71 0.96
CA CYS A 31 13.69 8.35 0.64
C CYS A 31 12.84 8.66 1.88
N ILE A 32 12.78 7.74 2.84
CA ILE A 32 11.91 7.89 4.02
C ILE A 32 12.41 9.01 4.93
N PRO A 33 13.70 9.06 5.35
CA PRO A 33 14.20 10.19 6.13
C PRO A 33 14.08 11.52 5.40
N THR A 34 14.35 11.54 4.09
CA THR A 34 14.20 12.77 3.27
C THR A 34 12.78 13.30 3.33
N TYR A 35 11.78 12.45 3.12
CA TYR A 35 10.38 12.82 3.25
C TYR A 35 10.04 13.36 4.64
N VAL A 36 10.42 12.64 5.70
CA VAL A 36 10.15 13.04 7.08
C VAL A 36 10.78 14.39 7.41
N MET A 37 12.03 14.61 7.02
CA MET A 37 12.73 15.89 7.23
C MET A 37 11.98 17.04 6.57
N TRP A 38 11.56 16.90 5.30
CA TRP A 38 10.77 17.93 4.62
C TRP A 38 9.44 18.19 5.30
N MET A 39 8.74 17.14 5.74
CA MET A 39 7.47 17.30 6.44
C MET A 39 7.62 18.03 7.77
N VAL A 40 8.72 17.79 8.50
CA VAL A 40 9.06 18.54 9.72
C VAL A 40 9.37 20.00 9.42
N LEU A 41 10.20 20.27 8.40
CA LEU A 41 10.55 21.63 7.99
C LEU A 41 9.34 22.46 7.54
N LEU A 42 8.36 21.81 6.90
CA LEU A 42 7.15 22.45 6.39
C LEU A 42 6.01 22.53 7.41
N LEU A 43 6.17 22.03 8.64
CA LEU A 43 5.17 22.13 9.71
C LEU A 43 4.64 23.56 9.98
N PRO A 44 5.44 24.63 9.89
CA PRO A 44 4.93 25.99 10.05
C PRO A 44 3.85 26.32 9.00
N ILE A 45 4.00 25.86 7.76
CA ILE A 45 3.02 26.06 6.68
C ILE A 45 1.71 25.38 7.06
N LYS A 46 1.74 24.20 7.67
CA LYS A 46 0.54 23.49 8.12
C LYS A 46 -0.31 24.33 9.08
N LYS A 47 0.30 25.18 9.92
CA LYS A 47 -0.42 26.05 10.86
C LYS A 47 -1.00 27.30 10.19
N ILE A 48 -0.28 27.86 9.21
CA ILE A 48 -0.67 29.12 8.54
C ILE A 48 -1.65 28.86 7.39
N ASN A 49 -1.37 27.84 6.58
CA ASN A 49 -2.16 27.44 5.41
C ASN A 49 -2.14 25.90 5.29
N PRO A 50 -3.06 25.20 5.98
CA PRO A 50 -3.16 23.74 5.94
C PRO A 50 -3.33 23.20 4.52
N ASP A 51 -4.12 23.86 3.68
CA ASP A 51 -4.38 23.43 2.30
C ASP A 51 -3.11 23.44 1.45
N ALA A 52 -2.29 24.48 1.58
CA ALA A 52 -1.00 24.55 0.90
C ALA A 52 -0.06 23.44 1.40
N PHE A 53 0.00 23.20 2.71
CA PHE A 53 0.81 22.12 3.27
C PHE A 53 0.42 20.76 2.69
N TRP A 54 -0.87 20.42 2.67
CA TRP A 54 -1.32 19.11 2.16
C TRP A 54 -1.12 18.96 0.66
N ARG A 55 -1.22 20.04 -0.13
CA ARG A 55 -0.86 20.00 -1.56
C ARG A 55 0.63 19.73 -1.75
N ILE A 56 1.49 20.42 -1.00
CA ILE A 56 2.94 20.21 -1.06
C ILE A 56 3.29 18.78 -0.61
N GLU A 57 2.73 18.34 0.51
CA GLU A 57 2.90 17.00 1.03
C GLU A 57 2.49 15.93 0.02
N GLY A 58 1.38 16.11 -0.69
CA GLY A 58 0.95 15.21 -1.76
C GLY A 58 1.98 15.05 -2.88
N TYR A 59 2.70 16.11 -3.26
CA TYR A 59 3.81 16.02 -4.23
C TYR A 59 4.99 15.23 -3.67
N PHE A 60 5.41 15.50 -2.43
CA PHE A 60 6.47 14.74 -1.76
C PHE A 60 6.10 13.26 -1.58
N PHE A 61 4.83 12.99 -1.27
CA PHE A 61 4.32 11.64 -1.13
C PHE A 61 4.36 10.92 -2.48
N HIS A 62 3.88 11.55 -3.56
CA HIS A 62 4.02 10.99 -4.91
C HIS A 62 5.47 10.70 -5.28
N TRP A 63 6.42 11.62 -5.03
CA TRP A 63 7.83 11.36 -5.31
C TRP A 63 8.39 10.20 -4.49
N LEU A 64 8.04 10.08 -3.20
CA LEU A 64 8.43 8.93 -2.39
C LEU A 64 7.86 7.64 -2.97
N LEU A 65 6.57 7.62 -3.31
CA LEU A 65 5.91 6.44 -3.87
C LEU A 65 6.45 6.09 -5.27
N ALA A 66 6.84 7.07 -6.07
CA ALA A 66 7.51 6.86 -7.35
C ALA A 66 8.87 6.14 -7.16
N MET A 67 9.62 6.49 -6.11
CA MET A 67 10.86 5.80 -5.77
C MET A 67 10.63 4.35 -5.37
N VAL A 68 9.57 4.10 -4.59
CA VAL A 68 9.13 2.75 -4.20
C VAL A 68 8.64 1.94 -5.40
N SER A 69 7.97 2.59 -6.36
CA SER A 69 7.46 1.98 -7.59
C SER A 69 8.55 1.35 -8.44
N MET A 70 9.77 1.92 -8.41
CA MET A 70 10.93 1.35 -9.11
C MET A 70 11.30 -0.06 -8.63
N TRP A 71 10.91 -0.47 -7.41
CA TRP A 71 11.20 -1.81 -6.90
C TRP A 71 10.44 -2.88 -7.69
N SER A 72 9.18 -2.58 -8.03
CA SER A 72 8.30 -3.44 -8.84
C SER A 72 8.69 -3.38 -10.31
N TRP A 73 8.93 -2.17 -10.83
CA TRP A 73 9.35 -1.99 -12.23
C TRP A 73 10.68 -2.71 -12.52
N SER A 74 11.69 -2.57 -11.65
CA SER A 74 12.98 -3.29 -11.78
C SER A 74 12.85 -4.81 -11.62
N ALA A 75 11.69 -5.31 -11.17
CA ALA A 75 11.36 -6.73 -11.15
C ALA A 75 10.87 -7.26 -12.49
N GLY A 76 10.47 -6.38 -13.41
CA GLY A 76 9.76 -6.74 -14.63
C GLY A 76 8.28 -7.07 -14.39
N TYR A 77 7.66 -6.52 -13.34
CA TYR A 77 6.20 -6.60 -13.21
C TYR A 77 5.53 -5.66 -14.22
N ASP A 78 4.40 -6.12 -14.76
CA ASP A 78 3.60 -5.37 -15.72
C ASP A 78 2.12 -5.39 -15.31
N GLU A 79 1.38 -4.38 -15.75
CA GLU A 79 -0.05 -4.19 -15.48
C GLU A 79 -0.85 -4.56 -16.74
N VAL A 80 -1.92 -5.34 -16.57
CA VAL A 80 -2.84 -5.69 -17.65
C VAL A 80 -4.29 -5.54 -17.16
N GLY A 81 -5.19 -5.09 -18.03
CA GLY A 81 -6.60 -4.91 -17.70
C GLY A 81 -7.22 -3.72 -18.41
N ASP A 82 -8.39 -3.32 -17.92
CA ASP A 82 -9.14 -2.17 -18.43
C ASP A 82 -8.47 -0.84 -18.05
N ASP A 83 -8.71 0.19 -18.87
CA ASP A 83 -8.26 1.55 -18.58
C ASP A 83 -9.07 2.14 -17.42
N ILE A 84 -8.37 2.59 -16.39
CA ILE A 84 -8.96 3.20 -15.19
C ILE A 84 -9.18 4.71 -15.33
N THR A 85 -8.95 5.30 -16.51
CA THR A 85 -9.06 6.75 -16.74
C THR A 85 -10.41 7.31 -16.32
N GLU A 86 -11.50 6.57 -16.54
CA GLU A 86 -12.85 7.00 -16.17
C GLU A 86 -13.04 7.20 -14.65
N CYS A 87 -12.24 6.54 -13.81
CA CYS A 87 -12.35 6.65 -12.35
C CYS A 87 -11.26 7.50 -11.69
N ILE A 88 -10.38 8.16 -12.47
CA ILE A 88 -9.28 8.98 -11.93
C ILE A 88 -9.79 10.16 -11.11
N ASP A 89 -10.83 10.85 -11.59
CA ASP A 89 -11.36 12.06 -10.96
C ASP A 89 -12.48 11.77 -9.94
N ASP A 90 -12.96 10.53 -9.90
CA ASP A 90 -14.03 10.09 -9.00
C ASP A 90 -13.50 9.54 -7.66
N LYS A 91 -14.42 9.36 -6.70
CA LYS A 91 -14.12 8.64 -5.45
C LYS A 91 -14.01 7.15 -5.76
N THR A 92 -12.80 6.62 -5.64
CA THR A 92 -12.47 5.26 -6.06
C THR A 92 -11.98 4.42 -4.90
N LEU A 93 -12.60 3.26 -4.70
CA LEU A 93 -12.17 2.23 -3.77
C LEU A 93 -11.54 1.08 -4.56
N VAL A 94 -10.22 0.93 -4.44
CA VAL A 94 -9.47 -0.19 -5.00
C VAL A 94 -9.51 -1.35 -4.03
N ILE A 95 -10.00 -2.49 -4.51
CA ILE A 95 -10.05 -3.74 -3.75
C ILE A 95 -9.15 -4.75 -4.45
N ALA A 96 -8.13 -5.22 -3.74
CA ALA A 96 -7.20 -6.23 -4.25
C ALA A 96 -7.07 -7.39 -3.26
N ASN A 97 -6.84 -8.59 -3.78
CA ASN A 97 -6.40 -9.70 -2.93
C ASN A 97 -4.99 -9.42 -2.40
N HIS A 98 -4.60 -10.06 -1.29
CA HIS A 98 -3.31 -9.80 -0.65
C HIS A 98 -2.45 -11.05 -0.61
N GLN A 99 -1.43 -11.13 -1.46
CA GLN A 99 -0.50 -12.25 -1.52
C GLN A 99 0.76 -12.00 -0.69
N SER A 100 1.27 -10.77 -0.68
CA SER A 100 2.58 -10.48 -0.13
C SER A 100 2.78 -9.00 0.19
N THR A 101 3.90 -8.66 0.83
CA THR A 101 4.30 -7.25 0.98
C THR A 101 4.62 -6.57 -0.34
N ALA A 102 4.86 -7.31 -1.43
CA ALA A 102 5.16 -6.76 -2.75
C ALA A 102 3.92 -6.19 -3.47
N ASP A 103 2.71 -6.52 -3.01
CA ASP A 103 1.47 -6.05 -3.63
C ASP A 103 1.33 -4.52 -3.49
N VAL A 104 1.80 -3.97 -2.36
CA VAL A 104 1.78 -2.52 -2.08
C VAL A 104 2.68 -1.73 -3.06
N PRO A 105 3.99 -2.00 -3.17
CA PRO A 105 4.82 -1.32 -4.17
C PRO A 105 4.42 -1.66 -5.61
N PHE A 106 3.74 -2.78 -5.86
CA PHE A 106 3.19 -3.08 -7.18
C PHE A 106 2.03 -2.14 -7.53
N LEU A 107 1.04 -1.98 -6.64
CA LEU A 107 -0.04 -1.01 -6.82
C LEU A 107 0.49 0.42 -6.96
N MET A 108 1.51 0.81 -6.18
CA MET A 108 2.17 2.11 -6.35
C MET A 108 2.72 2.28 -7.75
N ALA A 109 3.33 1.24 -8.33
CA ALA A 109 3.86 1.28 -9.69
C ALA A 109 2.77 1.42 -10.75
N CYS A 110 1.65 0.70 -10.62
CA CYS A 110 0.49 0.84 -11.50
C CYS A 110 -0.05 2.29 -11.48
N PHE A 111 -0.20 2.86 -10.29
CA PHE A 111 -0.76 4.21 -10.11
C PHE A 111 0.22 5.35 -10.41
N ASN A 112 1.54 5.10 -10.41
CA ASN A 112 2.55 6.15 -10.54
C ASN A 112 2.44 6.95 -11.85
N THR A 113 2.03 6.29 -12.93
CA THR A 113 1.88 6.92 -14.24
C THR A 113 0.53 7.63 -14.40
N ARG A 114 -0.38 7.49 -13.43
CA ARG A 114 -1.74 8.05 -13.46
C ARG A 114 -1.76 9.38 -12.72
N LYS A 115 -2.24 10.41 -13.40
CA LYS A 115 -2.25 11.78 -12.88
C LYS A 115 -3.02 11.84 -11.57
N ASN A 116 -2.41 12.44 -10.54
CA ASN A 116 -3.03 12.73 -9.25
C ASN A 116 -3.57 11.53 -8.46
N VAL A 117 -3.29 10.27 -8.83
CA VAL A 117 -3.72 9.11 -8.04
C VAL A 117 -2.91 9.00 -6.75
N LEU A 118 -1.58 8.87 -6.84
CA LEU A 118 -0.72 8.67 -5.68
C LEU A 118 -0.81 9.77 -4.59
N PRO A 119 -0.81 11.09 -4.91
CA PRO A 119 -0.97 12.14 -3.90
C PRO A 119 -2.26 12.05 -3.08
N ASN A 120 -3.32 11.47 -3.66
CA ASN A 120 -4.66 11.45 -3.12
C ASN A 120 -5.10 10.07 -2.63
N LEU A 121 -4.16 9.12 -2.58
CA LEU A 121 -4.36 7.76 -2.14
C LEU A 121 -4.38 7.68 -0.61
N MET A 122 -5.31 6.93 -0.06
CA MET A 122 -5.31 6.55 1.35
C MET A 122 -5.20 5.04 1.49
N TRP A 123 -4.22 4.59 2.27
CA TRP A 123 -4.07 3.19 2.62
C TRP A 123 -4.88 2.85 3.86
N ILE A 124 -5.53 1.68 3.85
CA ILE A 124 -6.10 1.06 5.05
C ILE A 124 -5.17 -0.08 5.48
N MET A 125 -4.51 0.09 6.63
CA MET A 125 -3.48 -0.83 7.10
C MET A 125 -3.73 -1.29 8.54
N ASP A 126 -3.18 -2.43 8.94
CA ASP A 126 -3.23 -2.85 10.34
C ASP A 126 -2.43 -1.86 11.22
N ARG A 127 -2.93 -1.58 12.43
CA ARG A 127 -2.32 -0.63 13.37
C ARG A 127 -0.84 -0.91 13.68
N LEU A 128 -0.39 -2.16 13.63
CA LEU A 128 1.02 -2.49 13.86
C LEU A 128 1.96 -1.86 12.81
N PHE A 129 1.47 -1.57 11.60
CA PHE A 129 2.29 -0.97 10.56
C PHE A 129 2.78 0.43 10.88
N LYS A 130 2.15 1.16 11.82
CA LYS A 130 2.58 2.50 12.27
C LYS A 130 4.04 2.55 12.72
N TYR A 131 4.59 1.43 13.18
CA TYR A 131 5.95 1.33 13.72
C TYR A 131 6.99 0.93 12.67
N THR A 132 6.59 0.78 11.41
CA THR A 132 7.49 0.50 10.29
C THR A 132 7.96 1.80 9.63
N ASN A 133 9.02 1.73 8.82
CA ASN A 133 9.53 2.90 8.10
C ASN A 133 8.43 3.55 7.23
N PHE A 134 7.70 2.75 6.45
CA PHE A 134 6.58 3.25 5.65
C PHE A 134 5.40 3.69 6.55
N GLY A 135 5.20 3.04 7.70
CA GLY A 135 4.23 3.45 8.71
C GLY A 135 4.38 4.90 9.16
N ILE A 136 5.61 5.38 9.32
CA ILE A 136 5.86 6.78 9.69
C ILE A 136 5.38 7.72 8.58
N VAL A 137 5.67 7.40 7.31
CA VAL A 137 5.18 8.13 6.15
C VAL A 137 3.66 8.17 6.15
N SER A 138 3.02 7.00 6.32
CA SER A 138 1.58 6.84 6.41
C SER A 138 0.93 7.58 7.58
N VAL A 139 1.60 7.70 8.73
CA VAL A 139 1.12 8.51 9.85
C VAL A 139 1.14 10.01 9.50
N ILE A 140 2.19 10.49 8.84
CA ILE A 140 2.30 11.89 8.39
C ILE A 140 1.26 12.18 7.30
N HIS A 141 1.16 11.28 6.33
CA HIS A 141 0.13 11.30 5.30
C HIS A 141 -1.26 11.05 5.86
N GLN A 142 -1.44 10.71 7.13
CA GLN A 142 -2.77 10.41 7.68
C GLN A 142 -3.51 9.33 6.88
N ASP A 143 -2.83 8.23 6.59
CA ASP A 143 -3.48 6.98 6.23
C ASP A 143 -4.28 6.41 7.41
N PHE A 144 -5.21 5.51 7.10
CA PHE A 144 -6.04 4.90 8.12
C PHE A 144 -5.45 3.59 8.64
N PHE A 145 -5.43 3.46 9.96
CA PHE A 145 -4.88 2.29 10.64
C PHE A 145 -5.96 1.56 11.44
N ILE A 146 -6.41 0.42 10.92
CA ILE A 146 -7.46 -0.40 11.49
C ILE A 146 -6.93 -1.29 12.63
N MET A 147 -7.76 -1.50 13.66
CA MET A 147 -7.49 -2.50 14.69
C MET A 147 -8.12 -3.83 14.30
N SER A 148 -7.29 -4.85 14.10
CA SER A 148 -7.77 -6.21 13.85
C SER A 148 -8.51 -6.80 15.07
N GLY A 149 -9.43 -7.73 14.79
CA GLY A 149 -10.14 -8.53 15.81
C GLY A 149 -11.62 -8.16 15.97
N LYS A 150 -12.46 -9.18 16.23
CA LYS A 150 -13.92 -9.05 16.30
C LYS A 150 -14.39 -8.03 17.33
N THR A 151 -13.72 -7.98 18.48
CA THR A 151 -14.03 -7.05 19.59
C THR A 151 -13.80 -5.58 19.24
N ASN A 152 -12.96 -5.29 18.25
CA ASN A 152 -12.62 -3.94 17.82
C ASN A 152 -13.41 -3.50 16.58
N ARG A 153 -14.29 -4.34 16.03
CA ARG A 153 -14.98 -4.09 14.75
C ARG A 153 -15.78 -2.79 14.77
N GLU A 154 -16.66 -2.63 15.77
CA GLU A 154 -17.52 -1.44 15.88
C GLU A 154 -16.70 -0.17 16.09
N LYS A 155 -15.72 -0.23 17.02
CA LYS A 155 -14.80 0.89 17.27
C LYS A 155 -13.99 1.27 16.04
N SER A 156 -13.56 0.28 15.25
CA SER A 156 -12.80 0.51 14.02
C SER A 156 -13.66 1.14 12.94
N LEU A 157 -14.93 0.77 12.83
CA LEU A 157 -15.87 1.38 11.91
C LEU A 157 -16.13 2.85 12.27
N GLN A 158 -16.40 3.14 13.55
CA GLN A 158 -16.55 4.51 14.04
C GLN A 158 -15.29 5.34 13.82
N ALA A 159 -14.11 4.77 14.07
CA ALA A 159 -12.84 5.43 13.81
C ALA A 159 -12.62 5.70 12.32
N LEU A 160 -13.03 4.79 11.43
CA LEU A 160 -12.95 4.98 9.99
C LEU A 160 -13.89 6.10 9.52
N ILE A 161 -15.13 6.13 10.03
CA ILE A 161 -16.10 7.20 9.71
C ILE A 161 -15.55 8.57 10.15
N ALA A 162 -15.05 8.66 11.38
CA ALA A 162 -14.41 9.88 11.89
C ALA A 162 -13.23 10.29 11.02
N HIS A 163 -12.34 9.35 10.69
CA HIS A 163 -11.18 9.61 9.84
C HIS A 163 -11.55 10.04 8.42
N ILE A 164 -12.59 9.45 7.82
CA ILE A 164 -13.08 9.87 6.51
C ILE A 164 -13.55 11.33 6.56
N THR A 165 -14.25 11.69 7.63
CA THR A 165 -14.89 13.01 7.79
C THR A 165 -13.88 14.11 8.16
N GLU A 166 -12.92 13.79 9.03
CA GLU A 166 -11.95 14.75 9.59
C GLU A 166 -10.63 14.79 8.81
N SER A 167 -10.27 13.69 8.14
CA SER A 167 -9.02 13.55 7.42
C SER A 167 -9.18 13.49 5.90
N TYR A 168 -9.80 12.41 5.41
CA TYR A 168 -9.83 12.08 3.98
C TYR A 168 -10.55 13.13 3.12
N ILE A 169 -11.79 13.49 3.49
CA ILE A 169 -12.61 14.45 2.74
C ILE A 169 -12.00 15.86 2.77
N PRO A 170 -11.60 16.43 3.92
CA PRO A 170 -11.00 17.77 3.95
C PRO A 170 -9.72 17.92 3.12
N ARG A 171 -8.93 16.84 2.98
CA ARG A 171 -7.72 16.80 2.14
C ARG A 171 -8.01 16.60 0.66
N LYS A 172 -9.29 16.46 0.28
CA LYS A 172 -9.74 16.21 -1.10
C LYS A 172 -9.17 14.92 -1.70
N ARG A 173 -8.83 13.95 -0.85
CA ARG A 173 -8.41 12.62 -1.30
C ARG A 173 -9.55 11.89 -1.98
N ASN A 174 -9.24 11.13 -3.02
CA ASN A 174 -10.24 10.46 -3.84
C ASN A 174 -9.97 8.97 -4.02
N TRP A 175 -8.81 8.44 -3.64
CA TRP A 175 -8.51 7.03 -3.76
C TRP A 175 -8.34 6.36 -2.40
N MET A 176 -8.90 5.16 -2.24
CA MET A 176 -8.68 4.27 -1.11
C MET A 176 -8.24 2.90 -1.59
N VAL A 177 -7.27 2.28 -0.92
CA VAL A 177 -6.86 0.89 -1.19
C VAL A 177 -7.20 0.02 0.01
N LEU A 178 -7.89 -1.09 -0.27
CA LEU A 178 -8.29 -2.08 0.72
C LEU A 178 -7.90 -3.49 0.27
N PHE A 179 -7.25 -4.19 1.19
CA PHE A 179 -7.04 -5.63 1.12
C PHE A 179 -8.03 -6.33 2.07
N PRO A 180 -9.20 -6.80 1.57
CA PRO A 180 -10.31 -7.22 2.41
C PRO A 180 -9.99 -8.48 3.23
N GLU A 181 -8.97 -9.25 2.82
CA GLU A 181 -8.51 -10.44 3.54
C GLU A 181 -7.91 -10.13 4.93
N GLY A 182 -7.51 -8.87 5.17
CA GLY A 182 -6.90 -8.46 6.44
C GLY A 182 -5.59 -9.20 6.77
N GLY A 183 -4.87 -9.66 5.74
CA GLY A 183 -3.61 -10.39 5.82
C GLY A 183 -3.36 -11.24 4.58
N PHE A 184 -2.18 -11.86 4.48
CA PHE A 184 -1.82 -12.62 3.28
C PHE A 184 -2.71 -13.86 3.07
N LEU A 185 -3.16 -14.08 1.84
CA LEU A 185 -4.02 -15.18 1.41
C LEU A 185 -3.47 -16.54 1.84
N ARG A 186 -2.17 -16.76 1.70
CA ARG A 186 -1.50 -17.99 2.16
C ARG A 186 -1.86 -18.36 3.60
N LYS A 187 -2.02 -17.36 4.48
CA LYS A 187 -2.37 -17.56 5.90
C LYS A 187 -3.89 -17.67 6.13
N ARG A 188 -4.71 -17.14 5.22
CA ARG A 188 -6.18 -17.09 5.33
C ARG A 188 -6.88 -18.24 4.60
N ARG A 189 -6.29 -18.74 3.50
CA ARG A 189 -6.90 -19.68 2.55
C ARG A 189 -7.45 -20.94 3.22
N ALA A 190 -6.67 -21.60 4.08
CA ALA A 190 -7.11 -22.82 4.74
C ALA A 190 -8.35 -22.60 5.62
N ILE A 191 -8.42 -21.48 6.35
CA ILE A 191 -9.56 -21.12 7.19
C ILE A 191 -10.76 -20.75 6.33
N SER A 192 -10.54 -19.95 5.27
CA SER A 192 -11.57 -19.58 4.31
C SER A 192 -12.21 -20.80 3.64
N GLN A 193 -11.41 -21.79 3.24
CA GLN A 193 -11.92 -23.01 2.59
C GLN A 193 -12.69 -23.90 3.56
N ARG A 194 -12.25 -24.02 4.82
CA ARG A 194 -13.05 -24.72 5.86
C ARG A 194 -14.37 -24.03 6.12
N TYR A 195 -14.37 -22.69 6.17
CA TYR A 195 -15.60 -21.91 6.31
C TYR A 195 -16.53 -22.12 5.10
N ALA A 196 -15.99 -22.12 3.89
CA ALA A 196 -16.74 -22.37 2.68
C ALA A 196 -17.42 -23.74 2.68
N GLN A 197 -16.66 -24.81 2.99
CA GLN A 197 -17.19 -26.18 3.11
C GLN A 197 -18.29 -26.27 4.15
N LYS A 198 -18.10 -25.64 5.32
CA LYS A 198 -19.09 -25.68 6.40
C LYS A 198 -20.40 -24.98 6.03
N ASN A 199 -20.35 -23.95 5.18
CA ASN A 199 -21.50 -23.12 4.85
C ASN A 199 -22.02 -23.33 3.42
N ASN A 200 -21.60 -24.40 2.73
CA ASN A 200 -21.94 -24.67 1.33
C ASN A 200 -21.67 -23.48 0.38
N LEU A 201 -20.54 -22.80 0.58
CA LEU A 201 -20.08 -21.70 -0.27
C LEU A 201 -18.98 -22.17 -1.24
N PRO A 202 -18.73 -21.44 -2.34
CA PRO A 202 -17.66 -21.76 -3.29
C PRO A 202 -16.27 -21.83 -2.64
N ILE A 203 -15.47 -22.81 -3.05
CA ILE A 203 -14.08 -22.98 -2.63
C ILE A 203 -13.19 -22.08 -3.48
N LEU A 204 -12.79 -20.94 -2.92
CA LEU A 204 -11.95 -19.95 -3.60
C LEU A 204 -10.45 -20.28 -3.43
N GLN A 205 -9.67 -20.06 -4.50
CA GLN A 205 -8.22 -20.33 -4.52
C GLN A 205 -7.36 -19.07 -4.49
N HIS A 206 -7.84 -17.97 -5.09
CA HIS A 206 -7.10 -16.72 -5.29
C HIS A 206 -7.57 -15.56 -4.41
N VAL A 207 -8.63 -15.78 -3.64
CA VAL A 207 -9.25 -14.82 -2.71
C VAL A 207 -9.80 -15.58 -1.50
N SER A 208 -10.13 -14.87 -0.42
CA SER A 208 -10.81 -15.44 0.75
C SER A 208 -12.26 -14.93 0.87
N LEU A 209 -13.10 -15.74 1.49
CA LEU A 209 -14.44 -15.31 1.92
C LEU A 209 -14.33 -14.33 3.11
N PRO A 210 -15.25 -13.35 3.22
CA PRO A 210 -15.30 -12.39 4.33
C PRO A 210 -15.52 -13.02 5.73
#